data_AF-A0A7L1STD1-F1
#
_entry.id   AF-A0A7L1STD1-F1
#
_cell.length_a   1.000
_cell.length_b   1.000
_cell.length_c   1.000
_cell.angle_alpha   90.00
_cell.angle_beta   90.00
_cell.angle_gamma   90.00
#
_symmetry.space_group_name_H-M   'P 1'
#
loop_
_entity.id
_entity.type
_entity.pdbx_description
1 polymer ?
#
loop_
_entity_poly.entity_id
_entity_poly.type
_entity_poly.pdbx_seq_one_letter_code
_entity_poly.pdbx_strand_id
1 'polypeptide(L)'
;ISTNALMERLRLKYQHKPWSETLKLVHFCMDKPRRQSGSSAPDGPLISCMEKIERKLSAKSLFSVMNRLESLSKQKGLNAHVSPSGTACYITSTMFYIEVQLEKDGKVIDVKLAHFGEAPVVCDDLMQHLRMKNYDAFGKILEDLSSLYQIPGDSKMKAKGYLALQALEKDLYSMSLLDRKQDVNRITEVLHGKVGHLVPRTGGTPTTIEFYISPYQVLEAELNPDSQVCGTKTVVTIEGTDMLHKLPFSPLLVDSEAGEDGNPGFLPLTDELSMDLPAFFVLKFHQPIPMSSSSIEQIQRIQITGLKLAPLYELIVQSTLQEKCSEGLSTHKSCFFVSLPDCPKHCYFINKGSEKSDLAGALVSKIPFSHPKCVPGVIEILRHQVAYNSLISSCVSEKHTNEDDSELLYFEVLPHKNTSFSVFFLHPVEENLACVIIDVINSREVQCCLHLNPRDPTLNSSDDFITRAMKRCMSVPVVMRAIFRNAAKLKADS
;
A
#
# COMPACT_ATOMS: atom_id res chain seq x y z
N ILE A 1 9.41 -20.14 49.23
CA ILE A 1 8.43 -19.03 49.32
C ILE A 1 7.45 -19.22 48.17
N SER A 2 6.15 -19.38 48.44
CA SER A 2 5.15 -19.44 47.37
C SER A 2 5.19 -18.15 46.55
N THR A 3 5.06 -18.22 45.23
CA THR A 3 5.02 -17.06 44.33
C THR A 3 4.04 -16.00 44.82
N ASN A 4 2.90 -16.41 45.39
CA ASN A 4 1.91 -15.50 45.96
C ASN A 4 2.44 -14.75 47.19
N ALA A 5 3.17 -15.44 48.08
CA ALA A 5 3.77 -14.81 49.26
C ALA A 5 4.91 -13.84 48.89
N LEU A 6 5.64 -14.12 47.81
CA LEU A 6 6.64 -13.21 47.26
C LEU A 6 5.98 -11.95 46.66
N MET A 7 4.92 -12.13 45.88
CA MET A 7 4.16 -11.04 45.25
C MET A 7 3.52 -10.11 46.28
N GLU A 8 2.96 -10.67 47.37
CA GLU A 8 2.37 -9.88 48.44
C GLU A 8 3.42 -9.04 49.18
N ARG A 9 4.61 -9.63 49.39
CA ARG A 9 5.73 -8.94 50.06
C ARG A 9 6.33 -7.84 49.18
N LEU A 10 6.38 -8.05 47.87
CA LEU A 10 6.76 -7.02 46.90
C LEU A 10 5.70 -5.91 46.85
N ARG A 11 4.40 -6.26 46.82
CA ARG A 11 3.30 -5.29 46.86
C ARG A 11 3.41 -4.38 48.08
N LEU A 12 3.57 -4.94 49.28
CA LEU A 12 3.75 -4.17 50.52
C LEU A 12 5.01 -3.29 50.50
N LYS A 13 6.12 -3.80 49.96
CA LYS A 13 7.39 -3.05 49.86
C LYS A 13 7.30 -1.83 48.93
N TYR A 14 6.51 -1.91 47.87
CA TYR A 14 6.40 -0.87 46.84
C TYR A 14 5.10 -0.05 46.93
N GLN A 15 4.21 -0.36 47.88
CA GLN A 15 2.93 0.33 48.08
C GLN A 15 3.06 1.84 48.34
N HIS A 16 4.15 2.25 49.00
CA HIS A 16 4.40 3.65 49.36
C HIS A 16 5.39 4.35 48.42
N LYS A 17 5.91 3.66 47.40
CA LYS A 17 6.85 4.28 46.46
C LYS A 17 6.11 5.08 45.39
N PRO A 18 6.53 6.32 45.11
CA PRO A 18 5.97 7.06 43.98
C PRO A 18 6.29 6.31 42.68
N TRP A 19 5.31 6.25 41.77
CA TRP A 19 5.42 5.54 40.49
C TRP A 19 6.64 5.96 39.65
N SER A 20 7.12 7.20 39.81
CA SER A 20 8.34 7.69 39.19
C SER A 20 9.60 6.93 39.61
N GLU A 21 9.70 6.50 40.86
CA GLU A 21 10.82 5.65 41.34
C GLU A 21 10.69 4.21 40.83
N THR A 22 9.46 3.70 40.77
CA THR A 22 9.18 2.36 40.23
C THR A 22 9.56 2.27 38.75
N LEU A 23 9.25 3.30 37.96
CA LEU A 23 9.68 3.41 36.56
C LEU A 23 11.21 3.42 36.43
N LYS A 24 11.91 4.24 37.22
CA LYS A 24 13.39 4.27 37.22
C LYS A 24 14.00 2.90 37.54
N LEU A 25 13.38 2.16 38.47
CA LEU A 25 13.82 0.81 38.84
C LEU A 25 13.62 -0.19 37.69
N VAL A 26 12.48 -0.12 36.99
CA VAL A 26 12.21 -0.96 35.81
C VAL A 26 13.21 -0.66 34.69
N HIS A 27 13.45 0.61 34.36
CA HIS A 27 14.47 0.99 33.38
C HIS A 27 15.88 0.52 33.78
N PHE A 28 16.26 0.68 35.05
CA PHE A 28 17.55 0.18 35.56
C PHE A 28 17.69 -1.34 35.43
N CYS A 29 16.59 -2.09 35.59
CA CYS A 29 16.58 -3.54 35.40
C CYS A 29 16.69 -3.93 33.92
N MET A 30 16.18 -3.11 32.99
CA MET A 30 16.30 -3.31 31.55
C MET A 30 17.69 -2.94 31.02
N ASP A 31 18.31 -1.89 31.55
CA ASP A 31 19.64 -1.41 31.13
C ASP A 31 20.80 -2.35 31.55
N LYS A 32 20.56 -3.30 32.48
CA LYS A 32 21.58 -4.29 32.86
C LYS A 32 21.39 -5.58 32.07
N PRO A 33 22.30 -5.94 31.15
CA PRO A 33 22.33 -7.28 30.60
C PRO A 33 22.59 -8.25 31.75
N ARG A 34 21.66 -9.18 31.99
CA ARG A 34 21.89 -10.25 32.97
C ARG A 34 23.16 -11.01 32.55
N ARG A 35 24.25 -10.80 33.27
CA ARG A 35 25.41 -11.70 33.28
C ARG A 35 24.96 -13.00 33.93
N GLN A 36 24.33 -13.91 33.19
CA GLN A 36 24.42 -15.37 33.36
C GLN A 36 23.63 -16.13 32.29
N SER A 37 24.25 -17.22 31.86
CA SER A 37 23.95 -18.13 30.76
C SER A 37 22.54 -18.74 30.76
N GLY A 38 21.99 -18.92 29.54
CA GLY A 38 21.29 -20.16 29.19
C GLY A 38 19.76 -20.14 29.11
N SER A 39 19.07 -19.01 29.21
CA SER A 39 17.63 -18.95 28.95
C SER A 39 17.26 -17.69 28.19
N SER A 40 17.06 -17.86 26.88
CA SER A 40 16.46 -16.88 25.99
C SER A 40 14.94 -16.88 26.21
N ALA A 41 14.47 -16.05 27.14
CA ALA A 41 13.07 -15.63 27.19
C ALA A 41 13.05 -14.10 27.17
N PRO A 42 12.23 -13.48 26.30
CA PRO A 42 12.31 -12.06 25.99
C PRO A 42 11.78 -11.21 27.14
N ASP A 43 12.25 -9.97 27.24
CA ASP A 43 11.77 -8.91 28.14
C ASP A 43 10.26 -8.56 28.01
N GLY A 44 9.49 -9.34 27.25
CA GLY A 44 8.07 -9.11 26.92
C GLY A 44 7.14 -8.88 28.12
N PRO A 45 7.23 -9.64 29.24
CA PRO A 45 6.39 -9.39 30.41
C PRO A 45 6.71 -8.06 31.10
N LEU A 46 7.99 -7.65 31.12
CA LEU A 46 8.44 -6.38 31.70
C LEU A 46 8.01 -5.21 30.82
N ILE A 47 8.19 -5.34 29.49
CA ILE A 47 7.73 -4.38 28.49
C ILE A 47 6.20 -4.19 28.59
N SER A 48 5.43 -5.28 28.61
CA SER A 48 3.97 -5.22 28.74
C SER A 48 3.51 -4.60 30.07
N CYS A 49 4.26 -4.84 31.15
CA CYS A 49 3.98 -4.23 32.45
C CYS A 49 4.27 -2.72 32.43
N MET A 50 5.38 -2.31 31.82
CA MET A 50 5.74 -0.90 31.63
C MET A 50 4.68 -0.16 30.81
N GLU A 51 4.26 -0.73 29.67
CA GLU A 51 3.19 -0.16 28.84
C GLU A 51 1.87 0.02 29.59
N LYS A 52 1.51 -0.92 30.49
CA LYS A 52 0.30 -0.83 31.31
C LYS A 52 0.42 0.24 32.39
N ILE A 53 1.60 0.40 32.99
CA ILE A 53 1.89 1.43 33.99
C ILE A 53 1.88 2.83 33.34
N GLU A 54 2.53 2.98 32.19
CA GLU A 54 2.57 4.23 31.43
C GLU A 54 1.19 4.66 30.94
N ARG A 55 0.35 3.71 30.49
CA ARG A 55 -1.05 4.00 30.15
C ARG A 55 -1.88 4.49 31.33
N LYS A 56 -1.59 4.03 32.55
CA LYS A 56 -2.32 4.44 33.77
C LYS A 56 -1.83 5.73 34.39
N LEU A 57 -0.62 6.20 34.09
CA LEU A 57 -0.01 7.37 34.72
C LEU A 57 -0.52 8.74 34.23
N SER A 58 -1.50 8.79 33.32
CA SER A 58 -2.14 10.01 32.79
C SER A 58 -1.15 11.14 32.45
N ALA A 59 -0.71 11.13 31.19
CA ALA A 59 0.21 12.09 30.57
C ALA A 59 -0.09 13.57 30.87
N LYS A 60 0.60 14.14 31.88
CA LYS A 60 0.73 15.58 32.14
C LYS A 60 2.10 15.99 32.68
N SER A 61 3.09 15.09 32.67
CA SER A 61 4.44 15.42 33.13
C SER A 61 5.43 15.27 31.98
N LEU A 62 6.30 16.27 31.85
CA LEU A 62 7.42 16.28 30.90
C LEU A 62 8.23 14.97 30.95
N PHE A 63 8.46 14.45 32.16
CA PHE A 63 9.15 13.18 32.38
C PHE A 63 8.47 11.98 31.71
N SER A 64 7.13 11.92 31.73
CA SER A 64 6.39 10.83 31.10
C SER A 64 6.50 10.85 29.57
N VAL A 65 6.51 12.04 28.96
CA VAL A 65 6.66 12.17 27.51
C VAL A 65 8.08 11.81 27.09
N MET A 66 9.09 12.28 27.83
CA MET A 66 10.50 11.97 27.56
C MET A 66 10.81 10.48 27.68
N ASN A 67 10.36 9.81 28.75
CA ASN A 67 10.57 8.36 28.89
C ASN A 67 9.92 7.57 27.76
N ARG A 68 8.72 7.99 27.32
CA ARG A 68 8.02 7.31 26.23
C ARG A 68 8.72 7.50 24.90
N LEU A 69 9.24 8.70 24.62
CA LEU A 69 10.10 8.95 23.46
C LEU A 69 11.37 8.10 23.53
N GLU A 70 12.05 8.07 24.69
CA GLU A 70 13.28 7.28 24.88
C GLU A 70 13.04 5.77 24.69
N SER A 71 11.97 5.24 25.30
CA SER A 71 11.58 3.84 25.16
C SER A 71 11.23 3.49 23.72
N LEU A 72 10.46 4.34 23.05
CA LEU A 72 10.07 4.13 21.65
C LEU A 72 11.28 4.17 20.72
N SER A 73 12.17 5.16 20.89
CA SER A 73 13.41 5.24 20.12
C SER A 73 14.29 4.00 20.30
N LYS A 74 14.48 3.56 21.56
CA LYS A 74 15.24 2.33 21.86
C LYS A 74 14.60 1.10 21.22
N GLN A 75 13.27 0.99 21.24
CA GLN A 75 12.54 -0.11 20.59
C GLN A 75 12.78 -0.13 19.07
N LYS A 76 12.94 1.05 18.45
CA LYS A 76 13.25 1.18 17.01
C LYS A 76 14.76 1.15 16.71
N GLY A 77 15.61 0.83 17.68
CA GLY A 77 17.06 0.74 17.50
C GLY A 77 17.78 2.10 17.42
N LEU A 78 17.13 3.18 17.84
CA LEU A 78 17.68 4.53 17.88
C LEU A 78 18.13 4.91 19.28
N ASN A 79 19.10 5.82 19.37
CA ASN A 79 19.51 6.38 20.64
C ASN A 79 18.62 7.59 20.97
N ALA A 80 18.34 7.80 22.24
CA ALA A 80 17.63 8.97 22.71
C ALA A 80 18.34 9.54 23.94
N HIS A 81 18.46 10.86 24.00
CA HIS A 81 19.05 11.56 25.13
C HIS A 81 18.31 12.85 25.43
N VAL A 82 18.24 13.20 26.71
CA VAL A 82 17.58 14.42 27.19
C VAL A 82 18.62 15.52 27.35
N SER A 83 18.29 16.72 26.88
CA SER A 83 19.12 17.91 27.05
C SER A 83 19.39 18.19 28.54
N PRO A 84 20.56 18.75 28.91
CA PRO A 84 20.82 19.22 30.28
C PRO A 84 19.78 20.23 30.80
N SER A 85 19.13 20.98 29.88
CA SER A 85 18.03 21.89 30.20
C SER A 85 16.76 21.19 30.69
N GLY A 86 16.63 19.89 30.43
CA GLY A 86 15.44 19.11 30.74
C GLY A 86 14.21 19.47 29.91
N THR A 87 14.35 20.26 28.83
CA THR A 87 13.22 20.69 27.98
C THR A 87 13.31 20.22 26.53
N ALA A 88 14.37 19.51 26.16
CA ALA A 88 14.54 18.96 24.81
C ALA A 88 14.95 17.49 24.87
N CYS A 89 14.46 16.71 23.92
CA CYS A 89 14.83 15.30 23.70
C CYS A 89 15.42 15.15 22.31
N TYR A 90 16.58 14.52 22.21
CA TYR A 90 17.26 14.26 20.96
C TYR A 90 17.24 12.77 20.66
N ILE A 91 16.66 12.40 19.52
CA ILE A 91 16.66 11.03 18.99
C ILE A 91 17.72 10.99 17.90
N THR A 92 18.75 10.15 18.06
CA THR A 92 19.91 10.13 17.17
C THR A 92 20.13 8.77 16.52
N SER A 93 20.55 8.86 15.25
CA SER A 93 21.07 7.81 14.40
C SER A 93 22.49 8.20 13.94
N THR A 94 23.16 7.30 13.24
CA THR A 94 24.40 7.64 12.51
C THR A 94 24.15 8.60 11.34
N MET A 95 22.94 8.61 10.79
CA MET A 95 22.60 9.32 9.54
C MET A 95 21.62 10.48 9.71
N PHE A 96 20.98 10.62 10.86
CA PHE A 96 20.07 11.73 11.15
C PHE A 96 19.90 11.93 12.65
N TYR A 97 19.35 13.07 13.05
CA TYR A 97 18.83 13.28 14.39
C TYR A 97 17.52 14.07 14.36
N ILE A 98 16.71 13.87 15.41
CA ILE A 98 15.47 14.58 15.64
C ILE A 98 15.59 15.29 16.98
N GLU A 99 15.30 16.59 16.99
CA GLU A 99 15.20 17.42 18.19
C GLU A 99 13.72 17.67 18.50
N VAL A 100 13.26 17.21 19.68
CA VAL A 100 11.90 17.42 20.17
C VAL A 100 11.94 18.40 21.33
N GLN A 101 11.39 19.60 21.13
CA GLN A 101 11.30 20.63 22.16
C GLN A 101 9.96 20.54 22.91
N LEU A 102 10.02 20.55 24.25
CA LEU A 102 8.89 20.40 25.14
C LEU A 102 8.77 21.59 26.10
N GLU A 103 7.53 21.97 26.43
CA GLU A 103 7.20 22.86 27.55
C GLU A 103 7.28 22.10 28.88
N LYS A 104 7.37 22.85 30.00
CA LYS A 104 7.45 22.28 31.35
C LYS A 104 6.24 21.40 31.72
N ASP A 105 5.10 21.59 31.05
CA ASP A 105 3.89 20.79 31.20
C ASP A 105 3.87 19.51 30.33
N GLY A 106 4.91 19.31 29.51
CA GLY A 106 5.04 18.18 28.58
C GLY A 106 4.37 18.38 27.22
N LYS A 107 3.90 19.58 26.88
CA LYS A 107 3.45 19.90 25.51
C LYS A 107 4.63 20.00 24.54
N VAL A 108 4.41 19.50 23.33
CA VAL A 108 5.39 19.57 22.23
C VAL A 108 5.30 20.93 21.56
N ILE A 109 6.36 21.72 21.68
CA ILE A 109 6.49 23.05 21.10
C ILE A 109 6.90 22.92 19.64
N ASP A 110 7.99 22.20 19.40
CA ASP A 110 8.70 22.17 18.13
C ASP A 110 9.35 20.79 17.93
N VAL A 111 9.48 20.37 16.67
CA VAL A 111 10.19 19.16 16.28
C VAL A 111 11.02 19.46 15.04
N LYS A 112 12.33 19.24 15.12
CA LYS A 112 13.25 19.44 14.01
C LYS A 112 13.91 18.14 13.61
N LEU A 113 14.06 17.92 12.31
CA LEU A 113 14.77 16.79 11.71
C LEU A 113 16.01 17.32 10.97
N ALA A 114 17.15 16.69 11.18
CA ALA A 114 18.37 16.96 10.44
C ALA A 114 18.96 15.65 9.90
N HIS A 115 19.18 15.59 8.60
CA HIS A 115 19.92 14.50 7.97
C HIS A 115 21.42 14.77 8.03
N PHE A 116 22.24 13.74 7.78
CA PHE A 116 23.69 13.82 7.83
C PHE A 116 24.22 14.94 6.93
N GLY A 117 24.84 15.96 7.53
CA GLY A 117 25.42 17.10 6.81
C GLY A 117 24.42 18.20 6.41
N GLU A 118 23.14 18.06 6.76
CA GLU A 118 22.11 19.07 6.52
C GLU A 118 21.79 19.88 7.80
N ALA A 119 21.25 21.08 7.61
CA ALA A 119 20.74 21.90 8.71
C ALA A 119 19.41 21.33 9.24
N PRO A 120 19.10 21.48 10.54
CA PRO A 120 17.83 21.05 11.10
C PRO A 120 16.66 21.85 10.52
N VAL A 121 15.63 21.14 10.07
CA VAL A 121 14.40 21.70 9.50
C VAL A 121 13.20 21.33 10.38
N VAL A 122 12.28 22.28 10.60
CA VAL A 122 11.03 22.02 11.33
C VAL A 122 10.19 20.99 10.58
N CYS A 123 9.67 20.00 11.31
CA CYS A 123 8.87 18.92 10.76
C CYS A 123 7.48 18.90 11.42
N ASP A 124 6.51 19.51 10.75
CA ASP A 124 5.13 19.65 11.23
C ASP A 124 4.43 18.30 11.41
N ASP A 125 4.71 17.32 10.55
CA ASP A 125 4.10 15.98 10.63
C ASP A 125 4.49 15.24 11.91
N LEU A 126 5.79 15.20 12.23
CA LEU A 126 6.28 14.62 13.49
C LEU A 126 5.71 15.38 14.69
N MET A 127 5.63 16.71 14.59
CA MET A 127 5.04 17.56 15.62
C MET A 127 3.56 17.23 15.85
N GLN A 128 2.78 17.06 14.79
CA GLN A 128 1.36 16.74 14.85
C GLN A 128 1.11 15.36 15.49
N HIS A 129 1.85 14.33 15.08
CA HIS A 129 1.72 12.99 15.68
C HIS A 129 2.02 13.00 17.17
N LEU A 130 3.05 13.72 17.61
CA LEU A 130 3.37 13.83 19.03
C LEU A 130 2.34 14.66 19.80
N ARG A 131 1.82 15.76 19.23
CA ARG A 131 0.74 16.56 19.85
C ARG A 131 -0.56 15.76 20.00
N MET A 132 -0.88 14.92 19.02
CA MET A 132 -2.00 13.98 19.05
C MET A 132 -1.73 12.75 19.94
N LYS A 133 -0.53 12.63 20.51
CA LYS A 133 -0.07 11.46 21.30
C LYS A 133 -0.18 10.14 20.52
N ASN A 134 -0.10 10.21 19.20
CA ASN A 134 -0.09 9.06 18.31
C ASN A 134 1.35 8.54 18.16
N TYR A 135 1.83 7.88 19.22
CA TYR A 135 3.18 7.34 19.28
C TYR A 135 3.42 6.17 18.33
N ASP A 136 2.36 5.46 17.92
CA ASP A 136 2.47 4.36 16.97
C ASP A 136 2.82 4.89 15.58
N ALA A 137 2.13 5.95 15.12
CA ALA A 137 2.46 6.63 13.87
C ALA A 137 3.86 7.26 13.92
N PHE A 138 4.21 7.94 15.02
CA PHE A 138 5.55 8.48 15.20
C PHE A 138 6.63 7.38 15.15
N GLY A 139 6.39 6.25 15.81
CA GLY A 139 7.28 5.08 15.78
C GLY A 139 7.49 4.52 14.38
N LYS A 140 6.44 4.48 13.56
CA LYS A 140 6.53 4.08 12.15
C LYS A 140 7.40 5.04 11.34
N ILE A 141 7.26 6.35 11.55
CA ILE A 141 8.10 7.35 10.87
C ILE A 141 9.58 7.18 11.23
N LEU A 142 9.91 6.82 12.48
CA LEU A 142 11.29 6.51 12.88
C LEU A 142 11.86 5.28 12.16
N GLU A 143 11.04 4.24 11.94
CA GLU A 143 11.41 3.06 11.17
C GLU A 143 11.63 3.43 9.70
N ASP A 144 10.71 4.20 9.12
CA ASP A 144 10.79 4.65 7.72
C ASP A 144 12.07 5.49 7.51
N LEU A 145 12.38 6.43 8.40
CA LEU A 145 13.65 7.20 8.38
C LEU A 145 14.89 6.31 8.44
N SER A 146 14.87 5.29 9.29
CA SER A 146 15.98 4.35 9.42
C SER A 146 16.13 3.50 8.17
N SER A 147 15.02 3.17 7.50
CA SER A 147 15.01 2.38 6.27
C SER A 147 15.68 3.07 5.08
N LEU A 148 15.64 4.41 5.01
CA LEU A 148 16.28 5.21 3.96
C LEU A 148 17.80 4.98 3.86
N TYR A 149 18.42 4.53 4.95
CA TYR A 149 19.86 4.37 5.07
C TYR A 149 20.33 2.92 5.09
N GLN A 150 19.47 1.97 4.70
CA GLN A 150 19.81 0.54 4.54
C GLN A 150 20.58 0.26 3.24
N ILE A 151 21.63 1.05 3.01
CA ILE A 151 22.54 0.93 1.87
C ILE A 151 23.90 0.40 2.40
N PRO A 152 24.50 -0.61 1.76
CA PRO A 152 25.84 -1.07 2.09
C PRO A 152 26.87 0.05 2.00
N GLY A 153 27.80 0.10 2.95
CA GLY A 153 28.91 1.06 2.95
C GLY A 153 28.94 2.01 4.14
N ASP A 154 29.83 2.99 4.06
CA ASP A 154 30.07 4.00 5.10
C ASP A 154 29.00 5.10 5.08
N SER A 155 29.07 6.03 6.06
CA SER A 155 28.13 7.15 6.14
C SER A 155 28.14 8.04 4.90
N LYS A 156 29.27 8.13 4.17
CA LYS A 156 29.36 8.91 2.94
C LYS A 156 28.58 8.25 1.80
N MET A 157 28.69 6.93 1.64
CA MET A 157 27.89 6.17 0.66
C MET A 157 26.40 6.26 0.96
N LYS A 158 26.01 6.16 2.24
CA LYS A 158 24.61 6.31 2.67
C LYS A 158 24.06 7.72 2.40
N ALA A 159 24.85 8.76 2.66
CA ALA A 159 24.48 10.13 2.34
C ALA A 159 24.29 10.33 0.83
N LYS A 160 25.17 9.75 0.01
CA LYS A 160 25.05 9.74 -1.45
C LYS A 160 23.76 9.05 -1.94
N GLY A 161 23.39 7.92 -1.34
CA GLY A 161 22.12 7.25 -1.65
C GLY A 161 20.90 8.11 -1.31
N TYR A 162 20.94 8.86 -0.21
CA TYR A 162 19.90 9.82 0.14
C TYR A 162 19.81 10.98 -0.87
N LEU A 163 20.95 11.52 -1.34
CA LEU A 163 20.98 12.53 -2.42
C LEU A 163 20.38 11.98 -3.71
N ALA A 164 20.69 10.74 -4.07
CA ALA A 164 20.11 10.07 -5.23
C ALA A 164 18.59 9.94 -5.12
N LEU A 165 18.08 9.59 -3.94
CA LEU A 165 16.64 9.56 -3.68
C LEU A 165 16.00 10.95 -3.80
N GLN A 166 16.60 11.99 -3.23
CA GLN A 166 16.11 13.37 -3.36
C GLN A 166 16.05 13.85 -4.82
N ALA A 167 17.05 13.49 -5.64
CA ALA A 167 17.07 13.80 -7.06
C ALA A 167 15.91 13.11 -7.80
N LEU A 168 15.70 11.82 -7.53
CA LEU A 168 14.56 11.07 -8.08
C LEU A 168 13.22 11.69 -7.66
N GLU A 169 13.05 12.03 -6.37
CA GLU A 169 11.82 12.63 -5.85
C GLU A 169 11.49 13.94 -6.57
N LYS A 170 12.50 14.77 -6.88
CA LYS A 170 12.33 16.02 -7.64
C LYS A 170 11.94 15.76 -9.10
N ASP A 171 12.55 14.80 -9.77
CA ASP A 171 12.18 14.42 -11.13
C ASP A 171 10.73 13.90 -11.19
N LEU A 172 10.34 13.05 -10.25
CA LEU A 172 8.98 12.51 -10.15
C LEU A 172 7.95 13.59 -9.87
N TYR A 173 8.25 14.52 -8.95
CA TYR A 173 7.39 15.65 -8.67
C TYR A 173 7.23 16.55 -9.89
N SER A 174 8.32 16.86 -10.58
CA SER A 174 8.27 17.69 -11.78
C SER A 174 7.47 17.00 -12.89
N MET A 175 7.63 15.68 -13.07
CA MET A 175 6.81 14.89 -13.99
C MET A 175 5.33 14.83 -13.62
N SER A 176 4.96 14.88 -12.33
CA SER A 176 3.56 14.89 -11.92
C SER A 176 2.86 16.22 -12.24
N LEU A 177 3.65 17.29 -12.41
CA LEU A 177 3.17 18.61 -12.81
C LEU A 177 3.12 18.80 -14.33
N LEU A 178 3.80 17.96 -15.11
CA LEU A 178 3.70 17.97 -16.57
C LEU A 178 2.25 17.70 -17.00
N ASP A 179 1.78 18.45 -18.00
CA ASP A 179 0.41 18.40 -18.52
C ASP A 179 -0.71 18.80 -17.53
N ARG A 180 -0.35 19.33 -16.35
CA ARG A 180 -1.32 19.81 -15.37
C ARG A 180 -1.94 21.12 -15.83
N LYS A 181 -3.21 21.08 -16.23
CA LYS A 181 -4.05 22.29 -16.33
C LYS A 181 -4.41 22.78 -14.91
N GLN A 182 -4.72 24.06 -14.74
CA GLN A 182 -5.25 24.56 -13.47
C GLN A 182 -6.52 23.76 -13.07
N ASP A 183 -6.67 23.46 -11.78
CA ASP A 183 -7.83 22.76 -11.17
C ASP A 183 -8.11 21.31 -11.60
N VAL A 184 -7.08 20.49 -11.83
CA VAL A 184 -7.26 19.04 -12.05
C VAL A 184 -7.61 18.34 -10.73
N ASN A 185 -8.73 17.62 -10.70
CA ASN A 185 -9.15 16.78 -9.57
C ASN A 185 -8.16 15.61 -9.35
N ARG A 186 -7.91 15.24 -8.07
CA ARG A 186 -7.12 14.07 -7.65
C ARG A 186 -7.41 12.81 -8.48
N ILE A 187 -8.68 12.48 -8.74
CA ILE A 187 -9.04 11.27 -9.49
C ILE A 187 -8.46 11.31 -10.92
N THR A 188 -8.53 12.48 -11.56
CA THR A 188 -7.96 12.70 -12.88
C THR A 188 -6.44 12.58 -12.84
N GLU A 189 -5.77 13.11 -11.81
CA GLU A 189 -4.31 12.96 -11.64
C GLU A 189 -3.91 11.49 -11.46
N VAL A 190 -4.65 10.74 -10.62
CA VAL A 190 -4.40 9.32 -10.38
C VAL A 190 -4.52 8.52 -11.67
N LEU A 191 -5.58 8.72 -12.44
CA LEU A 191 -5.85 7.93 -13.62
C LEU A 191 -5.11 8.41 -14.86
N HIS A 192 -4.90 9.71 -15.07
CA HIS A 192 -4.37 10.26 -16.32
C HIS A 192 -3.00 10.92 -16.19
N GLY A 193 -2.54 11.21 -14.97
CA GLY A 193 -1.21 11.80 -14.76
C GLY A 193 -0.09 10.85 -15.19
N LYS A 194 1.03 11.39 -15.67
CA LYS A 194 2.18 10.60 -16.16
C LYS A 194 2.71 9.62 -15.12
N VAL A 195 2.81 10.07 -13.87
CA VAL A 195 3.23 9.25 -12.73
C VAL A 195 2.09 8.90 -11.78
N GLY A 196 0.92 9.56 -11.91
CA GLY A 196 -0.19 9.46 -10.95
C GLY A 196 -0.23 10.65 -9.99
N HIS A 197 -1.02 10.55 -8.93
CA HIS A 197 -1.06 11.57 -7.87
C HIS A 197 0.11 11.32 -6.91
N LEU A 198 1.08 12.23 -6.92
CA LEU A 198 2.29 12.13 -6.11
C LEU A 198 2.16 12.96 -4.84
N VAL A 199 2.39 12.32 -3.70
CA VAL A 199 2.52 12.94 -2.39
C VAL A 199 4.01 12.99 -2.04
N PRO A 200 4.63 14.18 -1.98
CA PRO A 200 6.04 14.32 -1.64
C PRO A 200 6.36 13.80 -0.24
N ARG A 201 7.60 13.36 -0.03
CA ARG A 201 8.11 12.99 1.28
C ARG A 201 8.07 14.17 2.25
N THR A 202 7.60 13.91 3.47
CA THR A 202 7.54 14.88 4.55
C THR A 202 8.14 14.29 5.83
N GLY A 203 9.21 14.92 6.32
CA GLY A 203 10.00 14.37 7.43
C GLY A 203 10.55 12.98 7.10
N GLY A 204 9.88 11.96 7.63
CA GLY A 204 10.21 10.55 7.41
C GLY A 204 9.17 9.72 6.66
N THR A 205 8.01 10.29 6.32
CA THR A 205 7.00 9.57 5.53
C THR A 205 7.43 9.52 4.07
N PRO A 206 7.69 8.34 3.48
CA PRO A 206 8.22 8.24 2.12
C PRO A 206 7.32 8.87 1.04
N THR A 207 7.95 9.30 -0.06
CA THR A 207 7.22 9.75 -1.26
C THR A 207 6.28 8.65 -1.73
N THR A 208 5.00 8.99 -1.92
CA THR A 208 3.96 8.04 -2.29
C THR A 208 3.33 8.41 -3.61
N ILE A 209 3.08 7.42 -4.46
CA ILE A 209 2.38 7.58 -5.74
C ILE A 209 1.08 6.80 -5.67
N GLU A 210 -0.05 7.49 -5.80
CA GLU A 210 -1.35 6.88 -6.04
C GLU A 210 -1.60 6.80 -7.54
N PHE A 211 -1.73 5.58 -8.06
CA PHE A 211 -1.69 5.33 -9.50
C PHE A 211 -2.97 4.75 -10.07
N TYR A 212 -3.86 4.19 -9.26
CA TYR A 212 -5.13 3.66 -9.73
C TYR A 212 -6.23 3.80 -8.68
N ILE A 213 -7.43 4.19 -9.11
CA ILE A 213 -8.67 4.16 -8.32
C ILE A 213 -9.74 3.53 -9.22
N SER A 214 -10.46 2.52 -8.72
CA SER A 214 -11.54 1.92 -9.50
C SER A 214 -12.73 2.89 -9.60
N PRO A 215 -13.34 3.08 -10.78
CA PRO A 215 -14.61 3.80 -10.94
C PRO A 215 -15.70 3.36 -9.96
N TYR A 216 -15.72 2.07 -9.58
CA TYR A 216 -16.65 1.57 -8.56
C TYR A 216 -16.46 2.27 -7.21
N GLN A 217 -15.21 2.41 -6.75
CA GLN A 217 -14.88 3.03 -5.46
C GLN A 217 -15.22 4.53 -5.46
N VAL A 218 -15.04 5.19 -6.61
CA VAL A 218 -15.47 6.60 -6.78
C VAL A 218 -16.98 6.70 -6.62
N LEU A 219 -17.74 5.84 -7.31
CA LEU A 219 -19.21 5.81 -7.20
C LEU A 219 -19.66 5.50 -5.76
N GLU A 220 -19.00 4.58 -5.06
CA GLU A 220 -19.35 4.27 -3.67
C GLU A 220 -19.15 5.45 -2.72
N ALA A 221 -18.12 6.28 -2.94
CA ALA A 221 -17.91 7.47 -2.12
C ALA A 221 -18.80 8.66 -2.50
N GLU A 222 -19.20 8.78 -3.77
CA GLU A 222 -20.26 9.71 -4.16
C GLU A 222 -21.58 9.38 -3.44
N LEU A 223 -21.86 8.09 -3.24
CA LEU A 223 -23.04 7.62 -2.53
C LEU A 223 -22.88 7.67 -1.00
N ASN A 224 -21.66 7.53 -0.48
CA ASN A 224 -21.33 7.56 0.95
C ASN A 224 -20.18 8.55 1.23
N PRO A 225 -20.46 9.85 1.42
CA PRO A 225 -19.42 10.89 1.55
C PRO A 225 -18.46 10.71 2.74
N ASP A 226 -18.88 9.96 3.77
CA ASP A 226 -18.05 9.64 4.94
C ASP A 226 -16.99 8.56 4.63
N SER A 227 -17.07 7.90 3.47
CA SER A 227 -16.12 6.87 3.04
C SER A 227 -14.91 7.50 2.35
N GLN A 228 -13.73 7.39 2.96
CA GLN A 228 -12.49 7.87 2.36
C GLN A 228 -12.02 6.92 1.25
N VAL A 229 -12.13 7.34 -0.02
CA VAL A 229 -11.55 6.58 -1.15
C VAL A 229 -10.03 6.64 -1.11
N CYS A 230 -9.41 5.50 -0.88
CA CYS A 230 -7.99 5.28 -1.02
C CYS A 230 -7.75 4.41 -2.26
N GLY A 231 -7.08 4.96 -3.26
CA GLY A 231 -6.63 4.21 -4.41
C GLY A 231 -5.42 3.32 -4.09
N THR A 232 -5.01 2.56 -5.09
CA THR A 232 -3.80 1.75 -5.03
C THR A 232 -2.57 2.65 -5.07
N LYS A 233 -1.69 2.46 -4.08
CA LYS A 233 -0.52 3.29 -3.83
C LYS A 233 0.77 2.48 -3.86
N THR A 234 1.85 3.15 -4.23
CA THR A 234 3.22 2.63 -4.11
C THR A 234 4.11 3.66 -3.44
N VAL A 235 5.09 3.18 -2.68
CA VAL A 235 6.10 4.00 -2.02
C VAL A 235 7.36 4.02 -2.86
N VAL A 236 7.90 5.22 -3.11
CA VAL A 236 9.18 5.42 -3.77
C VAL A 236 10.27 5.43 -2.71
N THR A 237 11.23 4.52 -2.82
CA THR A 237 12.35 4.42 -1.87
C THR A 237 13.62 3.91 -2.56
N ILE A 238 14.70 3.80 -1.78
CA ILE A 238 15.98 3.21 -2.19
C ILE A 238 16.26 1.97 -1.34
N GLU A 239 16.72 0.89 -1.96
CA GLU A 239 17.13 -0.32 -1.26
C GLU A 239 18.58 -0.68 -1.60
N GLY A 240 19.31 -1.21 -0.63
CA GLY A 240 20.67 -1.69 -0.79
C GLY A 240 20.76 -3.01 -1.56
N THR A 241 21.87 -3.19 -2.28
CA THR A 241 22.17 -4.41 -3.05
C THR A 241 23.66 -4.69 -3.08
N ASP A 242 24.05 -5.92 -3.43
CA ASP A 242 25.44 -6.32 -3.55
C ASP A 242 26.08 -5.87 -4.88
N MET A 243 25.27 -5.39 -5.84
CA MET A 243 25.73 -4.93 -7.15
C MET A 243 25.77 -3.40 -7.23
N LEU A 244 26.74 -2.86 -7.96
CA LEU A 244 26.79 -1.43 -8.26
C LEU A 244 25.82 -1.08 -9.39
N HIS A 245 25.00 -0.06 -9.17
CA HIS A 245 24.13 0.54 -10.17
C HIS A 245 24.47 2.02 -10.33
N LYS A 246 24.45 2.51 -11.57
CA LYS A 246 24.62 3.92 -11.90
C LYS A 246 23.30 4.66 -11.62
N LEU A 247 23.27 5.47 -10.56
CA LEU A 247 22.09 6.23 -10.13
C LEU A 247 22.32 7.74 -10.29
N PRO A 248 21.30 8.51 -10.70
CA PRO A 248 21.37 9.96 -10.68
C PRO A 248 21.44 10.51 -9.26
N PHE A 249 22.25 11.54 -9.05
CA PHE A 249 22.29 12.31 -7.79
C PHE A 249 21.88 13.77 -7.97
N SER A 250 21.56 14.16 -9.20
CA SER A 250 20.96 15.45 -9.56
C SER A 250 19.72 15.19 -10.42
N PRO A 251 18.68 16.05 -10.36
CA PRO A 251 17.51 15.93 -11.23
C PRO A 251 17.91 15.91 -12.71
N LEU A 252 17.32 15.01 -13.48
CA LEU A 252 17.62 14.80 -14.90
C LEU A 252 16.56 15.39 -15.83
N LEU A 253 15.38 15.73 -15.32
CA LEU A 253 14.28 16.23 -16.13
C LEU A 253 14.64 17.58 -16.77
N VAL A 254 14.39 17.73 -18.07
CA VAL A 254 14.59 18.99 -18.80
C VAL A 254 13.29 19.79 -18.80
N ASP A 255 13.34 21.08 -18.45
CA ASP A 255 12.21 22.03 -18.43
C ASP A 255 11.68 22.42 -19.84
N SER A 256 11.72 21.51 -20.80
CA SER A 256 11.16 21.72 -22.13
C SER A 256 9.72 21.21 -22.17
N GLU A 257 8.86 21.90 -22.92
CA GLU A 257 7.57 21.36 -23.38
C GLU A 257 7.79 19.92 -23.88
N ALA A 258 6.91 18.99 -23.47
CA ALA A 258 7.04 17.56 -23.73
C ALA A 258 7.54 17.30 -25.16
N GLY A 259 8.50 16.37 -25.33
CA GLY A 259 9.03 16.07 -26.67
C GLY A 259 7.93 15.67 -27.66
N GLU A 260 8.23 15.57 -28.95
CA GLU A 260 7.24 15.26 -30.01
C GLU A 260 6.35 14.04 -29.70
N ASP A 261 6.84 13.10 -28.89
CA ASP A 261 6.13 11.88 -28.44
C ASP A 261 5.29 12.05 -27.15
N GLY A 262 5.20 13.26 -26.57
CA GLY A 262 4.51 13.52 -25.31
C GLY A 262 5.21 12.95 -24.07
N ASN A 263 6.48 12.55 -24.18
CA ASN A 263 7.28 12.01 -23.08
C ASN A 263 8.26 13.06 -22.52
N PRO A 264 8.53 13.04 -21.21
CA PRO A 264 9.53 13.92 -20.60
C PRO A 264 10.94 13.66 -21.16
N GLY A 265 11.63 14.75 -21.52
CA GLY A 265 13.04 14.71 -21.90
C GLY A 265 13.95 14.59 -20.68
N PHE A 266 14.98 13.76 -20.77
CA PHE A 266 15.97 13.56 -19.69
C PHE A 266 17.38 13.80 -20.19
N LEU A 267 18.19 14.42 -19.33
CA LEU A 267 19.63 14.51 -19.54
C LEU A 267 20.27 13.12 -19.49
N PRO A 268 21.31 12.87 -20.31
CA PRO A 268 22.05 11.60 -20.25
C PRO A 268 22.79 11.46 -18.92
N LEU A 269 22.96 10.22 -18.46
CA LEU A 269 23.72 9.89 -17.25
C LEU A 269 25.23 10.09 -17.49
N THR A 270 25.72 11.31 -17.27
CA THR A 270 27.14 11.65 -17.21
C THR A 270 27.69 11.43 -15.81
N ASP A 271 29.02 11.37 -15.68
CA ASP A 271 29.68 11.21 -14.37
C ASP A 271 29.48 12.44 -13.46
N GLU A 272 29.03 13.55 -14.02
CA GLU A 272 28.66 14.79 -13.31
C GLU A 272 27.24 14.75 -12.72
N LEU A 273 26.38 13.87 -13.23
CA LEU A 273 24.96 13.79 -12.84
C LEU A 273 24.62 12.45 -12.17
N SER A 274 25.52 11.49 -12.19
CA SER A 274 25.28 10.13 -11.71
C SER A 274 26.50 9.51 -11.04
N MET A 275 26.25 8.46 -10.26
CA MET A 275 27.28 7.76 -9.51
C MET A 275 26.97 6.28 -9.36
N ASP A 276 28.00 5.45 -9.23
CA ASP A 276 27.85 4.04 -8.91
C ASP A 276 27.60 3.84 -7.41
N LEU A 277 26.46 3.24 -7.08
CA LEU A 277 26.06 2.95 -5.72
C LEU A 277 25.63 1.48 -5.56
N PRO A 278 25.88 0.83 -4.41
CA PRO A 278 25.37 -0.50 -4.09
C PRO A 278 23.89 -0.43 -3.70
N ALA A 279 23.08 0.20 -4.54
CA ALA A 279 21.67 0.48 -4.29
C ALA A 279 20.89 0.61 -5.59
N PHE A 280 19.57 0.47 -5.52
CA PHE A 280 18.65 0.78 -6.62
C PHE A 280 17.39 1.44 -6.07
N PHE A 281 16.68 2.17 -6.93
CA PHE A 281 15.38 2.72 -6.58
C PHE A 281 14.31 1.64 -6.64
N VAL A 282 13.26 1.80 -5.83
CA VAL A 282 12.21 0.80 -5.68
C VAL A 282 10.85 1.45 -5.60
N LEU A 283 9.89 0.94 -6.38
CA LEU A 283 8.46 1.10 -6.12
C LEU A 283 8.01 -0.06 -5.21
N LYS A 284 7.70 0.26 -3.96
CA LYS A 284 7.35 -0.73 -2.92
C LYS A 284 5.86 -0.67 -2.61
N PHE A 285 5.20 -1.83 -2.69
CA PHE A 285 3.77 -1.95 -2.43
C PHE A 285 3.53 -2.39 -0.99
N HIS A 286 2.53 -1.79 -0.35
CA HIS A 286 2.13 -2.19 1.00
C HIS A 286 1.55 -3.62 1.02
N GLN A 287 0.73 -3.94 0.02
CA GLN A 287 0.27 -5.29 -0.28
C GLN A 287 0.83 -5.73 -1.63
N PRO A 288 1.35 -6.97 -1.76
CA PRO A 288 1.83 -7.48 -3.03
C PRO A 288 0.74 -7.47 -4.11
N ILE A 289 1.07 -7.01 -5.31
CA ILE A 289 0.13 -6.93 -6.43
C ILE A 289 0.19 -8.22 -7.24
N PRO A 290 -0.94 -8.90 -7.50
CA PRO A 290 -0.99 -9.97 -8.49
C PRO A 290 -0.70 -9.44 -9.88
N MET A 291 0.38 -9.90 -10.51
CA MET A 291 0.77 -9.48 -11.85
C MET A 291 0.90 -10.67 -12.79
N SER A 292 0.44 -10.53 -14.03
CA SER A 292 0.64 -11.55 -15.06
C SER A 292 2.12 -11.67 -15.42
N SER A 293 2.56 -12.85 -15.84
CA SER A 293 3.94 -13.05 -16.30
C SER A 293 4.31 -12.10 -17.43
N SER A 294 3.38 -11.81 -18.36
CA SER A 294 3.61 -10.85 -19.45
C SER A 294 3.81 -9.41 -18.96
N SER A 295 3.03 -8.94 -17.98
CA SER A 295 3.21 -7.63 -17.35
C SER A 295 4.54 -7.56 -16.62
N ILE A 296 4.92 -8.64 -15.92
CA ILE A 296 6.22 -8.75 -15.24
C ILE A 296 7.33 -8.71 -16.29
N GLU A 297 7.23 -9.45 -17.40
CA GLU A 297 8.21 -9.45 -18.50
C GLU A 297 8.41 -8.08 -19.15
N GLN A 298 7.32 -7.33 -19.34
CA GLN A 298 7.39 -5.95 -19.83
C GLN A 298 8.14 -5.03 -18.85
N ILE A 299 8.03 -5.30 -17.55
CA ILE A 299 8.81 -4.64 -16.50
C ILE A 299 10.24 -5.22 -16.41
N GLN A 300 10.46 -6.52 -16.75
CA GLN A 300 11.71 -7.30 -16.62
C GLN A 300 12.89 -6.85 -17.49
N ARG A 301 12.76 -5.75 -18.24
CA ARG A 301 13.95 -4.93 -18.51
C ARG A 301 14.59 -4.40 -17.21
N ILE A 302 13.96 -4.67 -16.06
CA ILE A 302 14.39 -4.37 -14.71
C ILE A 302 14.35 -5.68 -13.88
N GLN A 303 15.49 -6.07 -13.31
CA GLN A 303 15.78 -7.38 -12.70
C GLN A 303 14.86 -7.78 -11.52
N ILE A 304 13.65 -8.28 -11.77
CA ILE A 304 12.80 -8.91 -10.73
C ILE A 304 13.07 -10.41 -10.72
N THR A 305 13.77 -10.92 -9.69
CA THR A 305 14.17 -12.33 -9.56
C THR A 305 13.45 -13.03 -8.38
N GLY A 306 13.34 -14.36 -8.45
CA GLY A 306 12.88 -15.19 -7.33
C GLY A 306 11.37 -15.21 -7.08
N LEU A 307 10.56 -14.78 -8.05
CA LEU A 307 9.09 -14.84 -7.94
C LEU A 307 8.57 -16.27 -8.06
N LYS A 308 7.66 -16.65 -7.15
CA LYS A 308 6.93 -17.91 -7.24
C LYS A 308 5.75 -17.73 -8.19
N LEU A 309 5.80 -18.43 -9.33
CA LEU A 309 4.69 -18.45 -10.29
C LEU A 309 3.51 -19.25 -9.75
N ALA A 310 2.31 -18.75 -10.01
CA ALA A 310 1.02 -19.38 -9.73
C ALA A 310 -0.02 -18.90 -10.74
N PRO A 311 -1.21 -19.52 -10.85
CA PRO A 311 -2.25 -19.03 -11.75
C PRO A 311 -2.72 -17.64 -11.32
N LEU A 312 -2.78 -16.67 -12.25
CA LEU A 312 -3.05 -15.27 -11.92
C LEU A 312 -4.38 -15.08 -11.17
N TYR A 313 -5.42 -15.82 -11.55
CA TYR A 313 -6.75 -15.72 -10.93
C TYR A 313 -6.76 -16.23 -9.50
N GLU A 314 -5.95 -17.24 -9.18
CA GLU A 314 -5.76 -17.69 -7.81
C GLU A 314 -5.10 -16.60 -6.96
N LEU A 315 -4.08 -15.92 -7.51
CA LEU A 315 -3.41 -14.82 -6.82
C LEU A 315 -4.34 -13.62 -6.58
N ILE A 316 -5.18 -13.26 -7.57
CA ILE A 316 -6.16 -12.18 -7.44
C ILE A 316 -7.19 -12.51 -6.35
N VAL A 317 -7.74 -13.73 -6.36
CA VAL A 317 -8.68 -14.21 -5.35
C VAL A 317 -8.04 -14.18 -3.97
N GLN A 318 -6.82 -14.71 -3.83
CA GLN A 318 -6.09 -14.73 -2.56
C GLN A 318 -5.84 -13.32 -2.04
N SER A 319 -5.35 -12.41 -2.88
CA SER A 319 -5.07 -11.02 -2.51
C SER A 319 -6.35 -10.31 -2.06
N THR A 320 -7.46 -10.50 -2.77
CA THR A 320 -8.75 -9.89 -2.44
C THR A 320 -9.31 -10.40 -1.11
N LEU A 321 -9.15 -11.70 -0.81
CA LEU A 321 -9.58 -12.28 0.46
C LEU A 321 -8.69 -11.84 1.63
N GLN A 322 -7.38 -11.69 1.42
CA GLN A 322 -6.46 -11.19 2.45
C GLN A 322 -6.70 -9.73 2.80
N GLU A 323 -7.10 -8.90 1.82
CA GLU A 323 -7.48 -7.51 2.09
C GLU A 323 -8.75 -7.43 2.96
N LYS A 324 -9.68 -8.38 2.80
CA LYS A 324 -10.95 -8.43 3.51
C LYS A 324 -10.89 -9.18 4.87
N CYS A 325 -9.92 -10.08 5.08
CA CYS A 325 -9.83 -10.93 6.28
C CYS A 325 -8.52 -10.78 7.06
N SER A 326 -8.64 -10.81 8.40
CA SER A 326 -7.50 -10.83 9.33
C SER A 326 -6.90 -12.23 9.54
N GLU A 327 -7.64 -13.32 9.28
CA GLU A 327 -7.20 -14.70 9.58
C GLU A 327 -7.71 -15.76 8.59
N GLY A 328 -6.77 -16.52 8.00
CA GLY A 328 -6.88 -17.98 7.81
C GLY A 328 -7.96 -18.58 6.89
N LEU A 329 -8.38 -17.93 5.79
CA LEU A 329 -9.29 -18.58 4.84
C LEU A 329 -8.59 -19.58 3.89
N SER A 330 -9.27 -20.69 3.61
CA SER A 330 -8.86 -21.68 2.60
C SER A 330 -8.77 -21.04 1.21
N THR A 331 -7.54 -21.01 0.68
CA THR A 331 -7.15 -20.47 -0.64
C THR A 331 -7.81 -21.19 -1.82
N HIS A 332 -8.49 -22.32 -1.58
CA HIS A 332 -9.06 -23.18 -2.61
C HIS A 332 -10.51 -22.83 -3.00
N LYS A 333 -11.17 -21.85 -2.36
CA LYS A 333 -12.51 -21.41 -2.77
C LYS A 333 -12.50 -20.86 -4.19
N SER A 334 -13.37 -21.39 -5.05
CA SER A 334 -13.57 -20.93 -6.43
C SER A 334 -14.98 -20.40 -6.67
N CYS A 335 -15.85 -20.45 -5.65
CA CYS A 335 -17.24 -20.03 -5.73
C CYS A 335 -17.50 -18.89 -4.74
N PHE A 336 -18.13 -17.81 -5.20
CA PHE A 336 -18.32 -16.57 -4.44
C PHE A 336 -19.74 -16.02 -4.61
N PHE A 337 -20.33 -15.54 -3.52
CA PHE A 337 -21.70 -15.02 -3.53
C PHE A 337 -21.72 -13.50 -3.38
N VAL A 338 -22.33 -12.82 -4.35
CA VAL A 338 -22.47 -11.36 -4.38
C VAL A 338 -23.94 -10.99 -4.26
N SER A 339 -24.27 -10.10 -3.33
CA SER A 339 -25.62 -9.56 -3.15
C SER A 339 -25.63 -8.10 -3.58
N LEU A 340 -26.51 -7.77 -4.53
CA LEU A 340 -26.72 -6.42 -5.03
C LEU A 340 -28.15 -5.96 -4.69
N PRO A 341 -28.39 -4.66 -4.50
CA PRO A 341 -29.75 -4.13 -4.35
C PRO A 341 -30.62 -4.46 -5.57
N ASP A 342 -31.90 -4.76 -5.29
CA ASP A 342 -32.97 -4.97 -6.28
C ASP A 342 -32.63 -6.04 -7.34
N CYS A 343 -31.92 -7.10 -6.94
CA CYS A 343 -31.52 -8.18 -7.83
C CYS A 343 -31.40 -9.50 -7.06
N PRO A 344 -31.73 -10.65 -7.69
CA PRO A 344 -31.43 -11.94 -7.09
C PRO A 344 -29.93 -12.09 -6.80
N LYS A 345 -29.58 -12.99 -5.87
CA LYS A 345 -28.18 -13.21 -5.50
C LYS A 345 -27.40 -13.79 -6.67
N HIS A 346 -26.16 -13.34 -6.84
CA HIS A 346 -25.26 -13.86 -7.86
C HIS A 346 -24.27 -14.84 -7.24
N CYS A 347 -24.02 -15.94 -7.94
CA CYS A 347 -23.01 -16.94 -7.64
C CYS A 347 -21.96 -16.93 -8.76
N TYR A 348 -20.73 -16.53 -8.43
CA TYR A 348 -19.60 -16.50 -9.36
C TYR A 348 -18.67 -17.67 -9.11
N PHE A 349 -18.57 -18.56 -10.08
CA PHE A 349 -17.53 -19.57 -10.16
C PHE A 349 -16.34 -19.02 -10.94
N ILE A 350 -15.20 -18.81 -10.29
CA ILE A 350 -13.97 -18.31 -10.91
C ILE A 350 -13.08 -19.49 -11.25
N ASN A 351 -12.90 -19.75 -12.54
CA ASN A 351 -11.97 -20.75 -13.02
C ASN A 351 -10.54 -20.22 -12.86
N LYS A 352 -9.79 -20.81 -11.93
CA LYS A 352 -8.44 -20.36 -11.57
C LYS A 352 -7.40 -20.62 -12.65
N GLY A 353 -7.72 -21.40 -13.68
CA GLY A 353 -6.78 -21.78 -14.73
C GLY A 353 -5.74 -22.80 -14.23
N SER A 354 -4.65 -22.94 -14.98
CA SER A 354 -3.56 -23.88 -14.70
C SER A 354 -2.20 -23.18 -14.74
N GLU A 355 -1.26 -23.62 -13.90
CA GLU A 355 0.11 -23.08 -13.77
C GLU A 355 0.91 -23.12 -15.08
N LYS A 356 0.53 -23.97 -16.04
CA LYS A 356 1.23 -24.17 -17.32
C LYS A 356 0.67 -23.36 -18.49
N SER A 357 -0.21 -22.41 -18.22
CA SER A 357 -0.83 -21.56 -19.25
C SER A 357 -0.15 -20.18 -19.31
N ASP A 358 -0.35 -19.47 -20.42
CA ASP A 358 0.08 -18.06 -20.58
C ASP A 358 -0.53 -17.11 -19.52
N LEU A 359 -1.45 -17.62 -18.69
CA LEU A 359 -2.17 -16.96 -17.60
C LEU A 359 -1.49 -17.12 -16.24
N ALA A 360 -0.23 -17.57 -16.22
CA ALA A 360 0.60 -17.55 -15.02
C ALA A 360 0.88 -16.10 -14.56
N GLY A 361 1.14 -15.95 -13.27
CA GLY A 361 1.52 -14.69 -12.67
C GLY A 361 2.27 -14.87 -11.37
N ALA A 362 2.58 -13.77 -10.70
CA ALA A 362 3.20 -13.76 -9.39
C ALA A 362 2.75 -12.56 -8.55
N LEU A 363 2.91 -12.67 -7.24
CA LEU A 363 2.72 -11.56 -6.32
C LEU A 363 3.98 -10.70 -6.29
N VAL A 364 3.86 -9.44 -6.71
CA VAL A 364 4.96 -8.49 -6.78
C VAL A 364 4.85 -7.50 -5.62
N SER A 365 5.79 -7.55 -4.69
CA SER A 365 5.86 -6.63 -3.55
C SER A 365 6.71 -5.38 -3.84
N LYS A 366 7.62 -5.47 -4.81
CA LYS A 366 8.50 -4.38 -5.17
C LYS A 366 8.96 -4.46 -6.62
N ILE A 367 9.18 -3.30 -7.24
CA ILE A 367 9.74 -3.17 -8.59
C ILE A 367 11.00 -2.31 -8.49
N PRO A 368 12.20 -2.87 -8.72
CA PRO A 368 13.43 -2.10 -8.78
C PRO A 368 13.43 -1.20 -10.02
N PHE A 369 14.29 -0.18 -10.05
CA PHE A 369 14.66 0.63 -11.22
C PHE A 369 15.88 1.51 -10.92
N SER A 370 16.49 2.08 -11.95
CA SER A 370 17.69 2.93 -11.81
C SER A 370 17.52 4.32 -12.42
N HIS A 371 16.49 4.54 -13.24
CA HIS A 371 16.29 5.80 -13.96
C HIS A 371 14.83 6.28 -13.87
N PRO A 372 14.56 7.58 -13.58
CA PRO A 372 13.21 8.13 -13.44
C PRO A 372 12.32 7.93 -14.67
N LYS A 373 12.88 8.00 -15.88
CA LYS A 373 12.21 7.70 -17.17
C LYS A 373 11.42 6.38 -17.20
N CYS A 374 11.80 5.38 -16.39
CA CYS A 374 11.10 4.11 -16.35
C CYS A 374 9.73 4.20 -15.67
N VAL A 375 9.54 5.16 -14.75
CA VAL A 375 8.38 5.19 -13.85
C VAL A 375 7.06 5.38 -14.59
N PRO A 376 6.89 6.32 -15.55
CA PRO A 376 5.63 6.48 -16.27
C PRO A 376 5.16 5.20 -16.99
N GLY A 377 6.09 4.49 -17.65
CA GLY A 377 5.77 3.23 -18.34
C GLY A 377 5.38 2.12 -17.36
N VAL A 378 6.10 1.98 -16.24
CA VAL A 378 5.77 1.01 -15.18
C VAL A 378 4.41 1.33 -14.56
N ILE A 379 4.10 2.60 -14.32
CA ILE A 379 2.81 3.04 -13.78
C ILE A 379 1.66 2.67 -14.72
N GLU A 380 1.81 2.80 -16.04
CA GLU A 380 0.76 2.41 -16.98
C GLU A 380 0.53 0.89 -17.02
N ILE A 381 1.60 0.08 -16.92
CA ILE A 381 1.49 -1.38 -16.78
C ILE A 381 0.77 -1.74 -15.48
N LEU A 382 1.15 -1.11 -14.37
CA LEU A 382 0.52 -1.32 -13.06
C LEU A 382 -0.96 -0.94 -13.09
N ARG A 383 -1.31 0.19 -13.69
CA ARG A 383 -2.71 0.62 -13.89
C ARG A 383 -3.51 -0.40 -14.66
N HIS A 384 -2.99 -0.89 -15.79
CA HIS A 384 -3.65 -1.93 -16.58
C HIS A 384 -3.88 -3.18 -15.73
N GLN A 385 -2.83 -3.67 -15.05
CA GLN A 385 -2.89 -4.88 -14.26
C GLN A 385 -3.90 -4.74 -13.10
N VAL A 386 -3.89 -3.62 -12.38
CA VAL A 386 -4.82 -3.39 -11.27
C VAL A 386 -6.25 -3.21 -11.76
N ALA A 387 -6.46 -2.61 -12.94
CA ALA A 387 -7.79 -2.53 -13.56
C ALA A 387 -8.35 -3.91 -13.90
N TYR A 388 -7.53 -4.77 -14.51
CA TYR A 388 -7.89 -6.17 -14.78
C TYR A 388 -8.20 -6.93 -13.48
N ASN A 389 -7.33 -6.82 -12.48
CA ASN A 389 -7.53 -7.45 -11.18
C ASN A 389 -8.84 -6.97 -10.52
N SER A 390 -9.14 -5.66 -10.60
CA SER A 390 -10.35 -5.07 -10.01
C SER A 390 -11.63 -5.70 -10.55
N LEU A 391 -11.69 -6.00 -11.85
CA LEU A 391 -12.84 -6.66 -12.47
C LEU A 391 -13.04 -8.07 -11.91
N ILE A 392 -11.96 -8.85 -11.78
CA ILE A 392 -12.03 -10.20 -11.23
C ILE A 392 -12.35 -10.16 -9.73
N SER A 393 -11.70 -9.28 -8.98
CA SER A 393 -11.96 -9.03 -7.56
C SER A 393 -13.40 -8.59 -7.29
N SER A 394 -14.07 -7.94 -8.24
CA SER A 394 -15.48 -7.55 -8.09
C SER A 394 -16.42 -8.76 -7.95
N CYS A 395 -16.03 -9.93 -8.46
CA CYS A 395 -16.76 -11.18 -8.31
C CYS A 395 -16.47 -11.88 -6.97
N VAL A 396 -15.45 -11.46 -6.21
CA VAL A 396 -14.96 -12.13 -5.00
C VAL A 396 -15.56 -11.51 -3.75
N SER A 397 -16.26 -12.32 -2.97
CA SER A 397 -16.95 -11.93 -1.74
C SER A 397 -16.61 -12.89 -0.60
N GLU A 398 -16.54 -12.38 0.62
CA GLU A 398 -16.34 -13.18 1.84
C GLU A 398 -17.64 -13.87 2.28
N LYS A 399 -18.81 -13.30 1.92
CA LYS A 399 -20.10 -13.72 2.46
C LYS A 399 -20.41 -15.17 2.04
N HIS A 400 -20.54 -16.02 3.04
CA HIS A 400 -21.15 -17.34 2.91
C HIS A 400 -22.65 -17.19 3.04
N THR A 401 -23.38 -17.51 1.97
CA THR A 401 -24.83 -17.71 2.03
C THR A 401 -25.14 -19.19 1.94
N ASN A 402 -26.13 -19.62 2.73
CA ASN A 402 -26.70 -20.96 2.66
C ASN A 402 -27.23 -21.22 1.24
N GLU A 403 -27.01 -22.43 0.73
CA GLU A 403 -27.29 -22.88 -0.65
C GLU A 403 -28.79 -22.91 -1.03
N ASP A 404 -29.69 -22.51 -0.14
CA ASP A 404 -31.15 -22.76 -0.22
C ASP A 404 -31.98 -21.59 -0.80
N ASP A 405 -31.35 -20.62 -1.47
CA ASP A 405 -32.10 -19.53 -2.14
C ASP A 405 -32.53 -19.95 -3.54
N SER A 406 -33.83 -20.17 -3.75
CA SER A 406 -34.43 -20.62 -5.02
C SER A 406 -34.29 -19.63 -6.20
N GLU A 407 -33.68 -18.47 -5.98
CA GLU A 407 -33.52 -17.38 -6.96
C GLU A 407 -32.04 -17.08 -7.32
N LEU A 408 -31.10 -18.00 -7.05
CA LEU A 408 -29.68 -17.79 -7.35
C LEU A 408 -29.37 -17.75 -8.86
N LEU A 409 -28.65 -16.72 -9.31
CA LEU A 409 -28.11 -16.61 -10.66
C LEU A 409 -26.66 -17.10 -10.70
N TYR A 410 -26.35 -18.02 -11.60
CA TYR A 410 -25.01 -18.62 -11.72
C TYR A 410 -24.22 -18.02 -12.87
N PHE A 411 -22.95 -17.70 -12.59
CA PHE A 411 -22.01 -17.12 -13.52
C PHE A 411 -20.68 -17.87 -13.45
N GLU A 412 -20.14 -18.28 -14.61
CA GLU A 412 -18.78 -18.82 -14.70
C GLU A 412 -17.84 -17.77 -15.30
N VAL A 413 -16.77 -17.44 -14.58
CA VAL A 413 -15.73 -16.52 -15.01
C VAL A 413 -14.53 -17.34 -15.48
N LEU A 414 -14.24 -17.28 -16.78
CA LEU A 414 -13.19 -18.04 -17.44
C LEU A 414 -12.12 -17.11 -18.02
N PRO A 415 -10.85 -17.23 -17.62
CA PRO A 415 -9.78 -16.48 -18.26
C PRO A 415 -9.58 -16.89 -19.72
N HIS A 416 -9.34 -15.91 -20.59
CA HIS A 416 -9.01 -16.17 -22.00
C HIS A 416 -7.57 -15.76 -22.33
N LYS A 417 -7.19 -14.52 -21.99
CA LYS A 417 -5.85 -13.96 -22.15
C LYS A 417 -5.48 -13.13 -20.93
N ASN A 418 -4.23 -12.67 -20.85
CA ASN A 418 -3.77 -11.77 -19.79
C ASN A 418 -4.49 -10.41 -19.76
N THR A 419 -5.20 -10.08 -20.84
CA THR A 419 -5.97 -8.85 -21.02
C THR A 419 -7.46 -9.11 -21.23
N SER A 420 -7.92 -10.36 -21.25
CA SER A 420 -9.35 -10.65 -21.45
C SER A 420 -9.87 -11.93 -20.83
N PHE A 421 -11.17 -11.94 -20.58
CA PHE A 421 -11.87 -13.06 -19.96
C PHE A 421 -13.34 -13.07 -20.34
N SER A 422 -14.00 -14.19 -20.07
CA SER A 422 -15.39 -14.42 -20.43
C SER A 422 -16.24 -14.68 -19.19
N VAL A 423 -17.48 -14.20 -19.21
CA VAL A 423 -18.49 -14.50 -18.19
C VAL A 423 -19.64 -15.24 -18.86
N PHE A 424 -19.77 -16.53 -18.53
CA PHE A 424 -20.84 -17.40 -19.01
C PHE A 424 -22.02 -17.40 -18.03
N PHE A 425 -23.23 -17.42 -18.57
CA PHE A 425 -24.47 -17.41 -17.80
C PHE A 425 -25.61 -18.03 -18.61
N LEU A 426 -26.67 -18.46 -17.92
CA LEU A 426 -27.90 -18.89 -18.58
C LEU A 426 -28.64 -17.67 -19.15
N HIS A 427 -29.15 -17.80 -20.37
CA HIS A 427 -29.92 -16.75 -21.01
C HIS A 427 -31.11 -16.35 -20.11
N PRO A 428 -31.35 -15.04 -19.85
CA PRO A 428 -32.39 -14.64 -18.90
C PRO A 428 -33.83 -15.02 -19.32
N VAL A 429 -34.02 -15.37 -20.59
CA VAL A 429 -35.32 -15.73 -21.19
C VAL A 429 -35.40 -17.20 -21.58
N GLU A 430 -34.28 -17.82 -21.96
CA GLU A 430 -34.21 -19.16 -22.58
C GLU A 430 -33.25 -20.06 -21.79
N GLU A 431 -33.24 -21.37 -22.04
CA GLU A 431 -32.36 -22.31 -21.34
C GLU A 431 -30.94 -22.42 -21.95
N ASN A 432 -30.63 -21.65 -22.99
CA ASN A 432 -29.32 -21.66 -23.64
C ASN A 432 -28.26 -20.84 -22.89
N LEU A 433 -26.98 -21.13 -23.11
CA LEU A 433 -25.87 -20.36 -22.55
C LEU A 433 -25.60 -19.08 -23.36
N ALA A 434 -25.39 -17.99 -22.64
CA ALA A 434 -24.91 -16.71 -23.13
C ALA A 434 -23.53 -16.39 -22.54
N CYS A 435 -22.77 -15.53 -23.21
CA CYS A 435 -21.43 -15.16 -22.79
C CYS A 435 -21.15 -13.68 -23.05
N VAL A 436 -20.56 -12.99 -22.08
CA VAL A 436 -19.96 -11.67 -22.29
C VAL A 436 -18.44 -11.84 -22.29
N ILE A 437 -17.79 -11.50 -23.39
CA ILE A 437 -16.34 -11.37 -23.48
C ILE A 437 -15.97 -9.96 -23.05
N ILE A 438 -14.96 -9.84 -22.17
CA ILE A 438 -14.48 -8.58 -21.61
C ILE A 438 -13.00 -8.47 -21.96
N ASP A 439 -12.67 -7.47 -22.79
CA ASP A 439 -11.31 -7.12 -23.18
C ASP A 439 -10.88 -5.83 -22.49
N VAL A 440 -9.86 -5.91 -21.62
CA VAL A 440 -9.25 -4.77 -20.95
C VAL A 440 -8.13 -4.25 -21.83
N ILE A 441 -8.38 -3.15 -22.54
CA ILE A 441 -7.40 -2.55 -23.47
C ILE A 441 -6.37 -1.75 -22.66
N ASN A 442 -6.85 -0.91 -21.75
CA ASN A 442 -6.04 -0.20 -20.76
C ASN A 442 -6.88 0.08 -19.51
N SER A 443 -6.28 0.75 -18.52
CA SER A 443 -6.94 1.03 -17.24
C SER A 443 -8.20 1.90 -17.32
N ARG A 444 -8.43 2.57 -18.44
CA ARG A 444 -9.51 3.53 -18.70
C ARG A 444 -10.47 3.02 -19.78
N GLU A 445 -10.09 1.97 -20.49
CA GLU A 445 -10.80 1.44 -21.64
C GLU A 445 -10.96 -0.07 -21.58
N VAL A 446 -12.21 -0.48 -21.44
CA VAL A 446 -12.66 -1.87 -21.50
C VAL A 446 -13.67 -1.99 -22.63
N GLN A 447 -13.60 -3.06 -23.41
CA GLN A 447 -14.57 -3.41 -24.45
C GLN A 447 -15.30 -4.69 -24.04
N CYS A 448 -16.61 -4.74 -24.30
CA CYS A 448 -17.43 -5.91 -24.00
C CYS A 448 -18.24 -6.34 -25.22
N CYS A 449 -18.28 -7.65 -25.48
CA CYS A 449 -19.04 -8.25 -26.58
C CYS A 449 -19.97 -9.33 -26.02
N LEU A 450 -21.26 -9.23 -26.30
CA LEU A 450 -22.28 -10.19 -25.90
C LEU A 450 -22.51 -11.22 -27.01
N HIS A 451 -22.29 -12.49 -26.69
CA HIS A 451 -22.57 -13.62 -27.55
C HIS A 451 -23.78 -14.40 -27.04
N LEU A 452 -24.79 -14.51 -27.90
CA LEU A 452 -26.02 -15.28 -27.67
C LEU A 452 -26.07 -16.44 -28.67
N ASN A 453 -26.87 -17.47 -28.36
CA ASN A 453 -27.20 -18.47 -29.37
C ASN A 453 -27.98 -17.77 -30.51
N PRO A 454 -27.65 -17.98 -31.80
CA PRO A 454 -28.36 -17.34 -32.91
C PRO A 454 -29.87 -17.60 -32.96
N ARG A 455 -30.35 -18.62 -32.22
CA ARG A 455 -31.77 -18.97 -32.11
C ARG A 455 -32.49 -18.27 -30.97
N ASP A 456 -31.76 -17.65 -30.04
CA ASP A 456 -32.34 -16.97 -28.88
C ASP A 456 -32.83 -15.57 -29.25
N PRO A 457 -33.85 -15.05 -28.56
CA PRO A 457 -34.26 -13.67 -28.72
C PRO A 457 -33.14 -12.73 -28.29
N THR A 458 -32.96 -11.64 -29.02
CA THR A 458 -31.95 -10.63 -28.70
C THR A 458 -32.26 -9.97 -27.35
N LEU A 459 -31.24 -9.83 -26.51
CA LEU A 459 -31.36 -8.99 -25.31
C LEU A 459 -31.34 -7.51 -25.69
N ASN A 460 -32.10 -6.68 -24.96
CA ASN A 460 -32.04 -5.20 -25.05
C ASN A 460 -30.70 -4.59 -24.57
N SER A 461 -29.67 -5.41 -24.39
CA SER A 461 -28.35 -4.99 -23.94
C SER A 461 -27.38 -5.16 -25.10
N SER A 462 -27.14 -4.08 -25.85
CA SER A 462 -26.12 -4.07 -26.91
C SER A 462 -24.70 -4.09 -26.34
N ASP A 463 -23.73 -4.50 -27.16
CA ASP A 463 -22.29 -4.45 -26.81
C ASP A 463 -21.86 -3.06 -26.31
N ASP A 464 -22.36 -2.01 -26.97
CA ASP A 464 -22.11 -0.62 -26.62
C ASP A 464 -22.74 -0.22 -25.27
N PHE A 465 -23.94 -0.72 -24.96
CA PHE A 465 -24.53 -0.54 -23.63
C PHE A 465 -23.70 -1.23 -22.54
N ILE A 466 -23.32 -2.49 -22.75
CA ILE A 466 -22.55 -3.28 -21.78
C ILE A 466 -21.17 -2.67 -21.58
N THR A 467 -20.50 -2.27 -22.65
CA THR A 467 -19.20 -1.60 -22.63
C THR A 467 -19.25 -0.31 -21.82
N ARG A 468 -20.25 0.56 -22.04
CA ARG A 468 -20.41 1.79 -21.25
C ARG A 468 -20.70 1.51 -19.78
N ALA A 469 -21.55 0.53 -19.49
CA ALA A 469 -21.86 0.14 -18.12
C ALA A 469 -20.58 -0.35 -17.42
N MET A 470 -19.80 -1.21 -18.07
CA MET A 470 -18.54 -1.73 -17.54
C MET A 470 -17.51 -0.62 -17.31
N LYS A 471 -17.31 0.29 -18.28
CA LYS A 471 -16.39 1.43 -18.12
C LYS A 471 -16.79 2.32 -16.94
N ARG A 472 -18.10 2.49 -16.69
CA ARG A 472 -18.61 3.34 -15.60
C ARG A 472 -18.47 2.69 -14.22
N CYS A 473 -18.77 1.39 -14.09
CA CYS A 473 -18.81 0.73 -12.80
C CYS A 473 -17.58 -0.11 -12.48
N MET A 474 -16.80 -0.55 -13.47
CA MET A 474 -15.68 -1.50 -13.32
C MET A 474 -16.02 -2.67 -12.38
N SER A 475 -17.22 -3.24 -12.55
CA SER A 475 -17.77 -4.29 -11.69
C SER A 475 -18.62 -5.26 -12.51
N VAL A 476 -18.15 -6.51 -12.61
CA VAL A 476 -18.84 -7.58 -13.34
C VAL A 476 -20.24 -7.83 -12.77
N PRO A 477 -20.44 -7.95 -11.44
CA PRO A 477 -21.78 -8.13 -10.88
C PRO A 477 -22.76 -7.01 -11.22
N VAL A 478 -22.32 -5.76 -11.19
CA VAL A 478 -23.19 -4.62 -11.52
C VAL A 478 -23.64 -4.67 -12.98
N VAL A 479 -22.76 -5.07 -13.90
CA VAL A 479 -23.10 -5.23 -15.32
C VAL A 479 -24.05 -6.40 -15.53
N MET A 480 -23.78 -7.57 -14.92
CA MET A 480 -24.67 -8.73 -15.03
C MET A 480 -26.08 -8.40 -14.51
N ARG A 481 -26.19 -7.69 -13.39
CA ARG A 481 -27.48 -7.19 -12.90
C ARG A 481 -28.18 -6.31 -13.93
N ALA A 482 -27.45 -5.41 -14.59
CA ALA A 482 -28.03 -4.52 -15.60
C ALA A 482 -28.58 -5.31 -16.80
N ILE A 483 -27.86 -6.33 -17.26
CA ILE A 483 -28.29 -7.23 -18.34
C ILE A 483 -29.58 -7.97 -17.94
N PHE A 484 -29.60 -8.61 -16.77
CA PHE A 484 -30.77 -9.35 -16.30
C PHE A 484 -31.98 -8.44 -16.05
N ARG A 485 -31.77 -7.24 -15.49
CA ARG A 485 -32.85 -6.26 -15.30
C ARG A 485 -33.44 -5.78 -16.62
N ASN A 486 -32.62 -5.56 -17.64
CA ASN A 486 -33.10 -5.18 -18.97
C ASN A 486 -33.90 -6.32 -19.64
N ALA A 487 -33.48 -7.57 -19.44
CA ALA A 487 -34.19 -8.73 -19.95
C ALA A 487 -35.54 -8.96 -19.23
N ALA A 488 -35.61 -8.70 -17.93
CA ALA A 488 -36.86 -8.78 -17.17
C ALA A 488 -37.92 -7.78 -17.66
N LYS A 489 -37.51 -6.58 -18.08
CA LYS A 489 -38.43 -5.59 -18.68
C LYS A 489 -39.06 -6.09 -19.99
N LEU A 490 -38.28 -6.75 -20.84
CA LEU A 490 -38.80 -7.37 -22.07
C LEU A 490 -39.90 -8.40 -21.77
N LYS A 491 -39.74 -9.21 -20.72
CA LYS A 491 -40.76 -10.19 -20.30
C LYS A 491 -42.03 -9.55 -19.75
N ALA A 492 -41.95 -8.33 -19.20
CA ALA A 492 -43.11 -7.61 -18.68
C ALA A 492 -43.87 -6.84 -19.77
N ASP A 493 -43.17 -6.46 -20.85
CA ASP A 493 -43.73 -5.72 -21.99
C ASP A 493 -44.21 -6.64 -23.14
N SER A 494 -43.97 -7.97 -23.05
CA SER A 494 -44.45 -9.01 -23.99
C SER A 494 -45.62 -9.77 -23.39
#